data_AF-A0A257EU62-F1
#
_entry.id   AF-A0A257EU62-F1
#
_cell.length_a   1.000
_cell.length_b   1.000
_cell.length_c   1.000
_cell.angle_alpha   90.00
_cell.angle_beta   90.00
_cell.angle_gamma   90.00
#
_symmetry.space_group_name_H-M   'P 1'
#
loop_
_entity.id
_entity.type
_entity.pdbx_description
1 polymer ?
#
loop_
_entity_poly.entity_id
_entity_poly.type
_entity_poly.pdbx_seq_one_letter_code
_entity_poly.pdbx_strand_id
1 'polypeptide(L)' 'MATMNISLPEQMKAFAEAQASDGQYANVSDYMRDLIRRDQERRQAIVEIQALIDEGLASGPSQPFDMQAFLAEREGR' A
#
# COMPACT_ATOMS: atom_id res chain seq x y z
N MET A 1 -5.94 3.02 25.73
CA MET A 1 -5.44 2.06 24.72
C MET A 1 -6.04 0.70 25.03
N ALA A 2 -6.47 -0.05 24.01
CA ALA A 2 -6.83 -1.45 24.16
C ALA A 2 -5.56 -2.30 24.15
N THR A 3 -5.45 -3.26 25.06
CA THR A 3 -4.32 -4.19 25.11
C THR A 3 -4.67 -5.45 24.35
N MET A 4 -3.76 -5.92 23.49
CA MET A 4 -3.89 -7.16 22.74
C MET A 4 -2.68 -8.05 23.04
N ASN A 5 -2.92 -9.27 23.51
CA ASN A 5 -1.88 -10.27 23.72
C ASN A 5 -1.78 -11.16 22.48
N ILE A 6 -0.57 -11.37 21.99
CA ILE A 6 -0.30 -12.23 20.82
C ILE A 6 0.80 -13.22 21.21
N SER A 7 0.57 -14.50 20.96
CA SER A 7 1.61 -15.53 21.05
C SER A 7 2.33 -15.65 19.71
N LEU A 8 3.66 -15.54 19.73
CA LEU A 8 4.51 -15.65 18.56
C LEU A 8 5.53 -16.77 18.75
N PRO A 9 5.92 -17.49 17.69
CA PRO A 9 7.12 -18.32 17.71
C PRO A 9 8.35 -17.50 18.09
N GLU A 10 9.32 -18.13 18.77
CA GLU A 10 10.52 -17.45 19.29
C GLU A 10 11.27 -16.66 18.20
N GLN A 11 11.39 -17.23 16.99
CA GLN A 11 12.05 -16.57 15.87
C GLN A 11 11.35 -15.27 15.45
N MET A 12 10.02 -15.24 15.47
CA MET A 12 9.23 -14.05 15.12
C MET A 12 9.32 -12.99 16.22
N LYS A 13 9.33 -13.40 17.48
CA LYS A 13 9.52 -12.51 18.62
C LYS A 13 10.90 -11.83 18.54
N ALA A 14 11.97 -12.61 18.37
CA ALA A 14 13.33 -12.09 18.25
C ALA A 14 13.48 -11.12 17.07
N PHE A 15 12.84 -11.43 15.94
CA PHE A 15 12.80 -10.51 14.80
C PHE A 15 12.11 -9.18 15.14
N ALA A 16 10.94 -9.23 15.79
CA ALA A 16 10.20 -8.02 16.17
C ALA A 16 10.96 -7.17 17.21
N GLU A 17 11.66 -7.81 18.15
CA GLU A 17 12.53 -7.13 19.12
C GLU A 17 13.74 -6.45 18.43
N ALA A 18 14.34 -7.10 17.43
CA ALA A 18 15.41 -6.51 16.64
C ALA A 18 14.94 -5.29 15.86
N GLN A 19 13.74 -5.34 15.25
CA GLN A 19 13.14 -4.18 14.56
C GLN A 19 12.90 -3.01 15.52
N ALA A 20 12.43 -3.29 16.73
CA ALA A 20 12.26 -2.25 17.75
C ALA A 20 13.59 -1.66 18.25
N SER A 21 14.68 -2.44 18.20
CA SER A 21 16.00 -2.02 18.68
C SER A 21 16.79 -1.16 17.70
N ASP A 22 16.39 -1.11 16.41
CA ASP A 22 17.04 -0.34 15.34
C ASP A 22 16.81 1.19 15.45
N GLY A 23 16.23 1.67 16.56
CA GLY A 23 16.02 3.09 16.83
C GLY A 23 14.83 3.73 16.11
N GLN A 24 14.18 3.01 15.20
CA GLN A 24 12.99 3.49 14.46
C GLN A 24 11.69 3.39 15.27
N TYR A 25 11.63 2.52 16.29
CA TYR A 25 10.46 2.32 17.13
C TYR A 25 10.87 2.34 18.61
N ALA A 26 9.99 2.79 19.51
CA ALA A 26 10.32 2.81 20.94
C ALA A 26 10.12 1.45 21.62
N ASN A 27 9.29 0.57 21.05
CA ASN A 27 9.05 -0.79 21.53
C ASN A 27 8.39 -1.66 20.44
N VAL A 28 8.26 -2.96 20.72
CA VAL A 28 7.61 -3.93 19.82
C VAL A 28 6.15 -3.58 19.52
N SER A 29 5.41 -3.02 20.47
CA SER A 29 4.00 -2.64 20.22
C SER A 29 3.89 -1.47 19.24
N ASP A 30 4.87 -0.57 19.22
CA ASP A 30 4.93 0.53 18.24
C ASP A 30 5.21 -0.02 16.85
N TYR A 31 6.17 -0.93 16.73
CA TYR A 31 6.44 -1.65 15.49
C TYR A 31 5.20 -2.40 14.98
N MET A 32 4.51 -3.13 15.85
CA MET A 32 3.28 -3.86 15.49
C MET A 32 2.16 -2.92 15.03
N ARG A 33 1.96 -1.77 15.70
CA ARG A 33 0.98 -0.76 15.28
C ARG A 33 1.31 -0.20 13.91
N ASP A 34 2.59 0.03 13.62
CA ASP A 34 3.03 0.50 12.31
C ASP A 34 2.79 -0.54 11.22
N LEU A 35 3.10 -1.82 11.47
CA LEU A 35 2.80 -2.91 10.54
C LEU A 35 1.31 -3.01 10.21
N ILE A 36 0.44 -2.90 11.22
CA ILE A 36 -1.02 -2.91 11.03
C ILE A 36 -1.45 -1.75 10.15
N ARG A 37 -0.90 -0.55 10.37
CA ARG A 37 -1.20 0.62 9.55
C ARG A 37 -0.75 0.45 8.11
N ARG A 38 0.47 -0.03 7.88
CA ARG A 38 0.99 -0.31 6.52
C ARG A 38 0.16 -1.38 5.80
N ASP A 39 -0.29 -2.41 6.51
CA ASP A 39 -1.19 -3.43 5.95
C ASP A 39 -2.53 -2.82 5.53
N GLN A 40 -3.14 -1.97 6.36
CA GLN A 40 -4.37 -1.26 6.02
C GLN A 40 -4.18 -0.34 4.80
N GLU A 41 -3.13 0.49 4.80
CA GLU A 41 -2.80 1.39 3.70
C GLU A 41 -2.59 0.61 2.39
N ARG A 42 -1.84 -0.49 2.43
CA ARG A 42 -1.60 -1.35 1.27
C ARG A 42 -2.91 -1.96 0.75
N ARG A 43 -3.76 -2.49 1.64
CA ARG A 43 -5.06 -3.06 1.23
C ARG A 43 -5.95 -2.00 0.61
N GLN A 44 -5.98 -0.80 1.17
CA GLN A 44 -6.76 0.31 0.62
C GLN A 44 -6.27 0.72 -0.77
N ALA A 45 -4.95 0.82 -0.96
CA ALA A 45 -4.36 1.14 -2.26
C ALA A 45 -4.67 0.05 -3.31
N ILE A 46 -4.66 -1.23 -2.93
CA ILE A 46 -5.05 -2.32 -3.83
C ILE A 46 -6.51 -2.18 -4.25
N VAL A 47 -7.42 -1.91 -3.31
CA VAL A 47 -8.85 -1.73 -3.61
C VAL A 47 -9.07 -0.54 -4.55
N GLU A 48 -8.38 0.58 -4.31
CA GLU A 48 -8.48 1.77 -5.15
C GLU A 48 -7.97 1.50 -6.58
N ILE A 49 -6.80 0.88 -6.72
CA ILE A 49 -6.25 0.54 -8.03
C ILE A 49 -7.16 -0.44 -8.78
N GLN A 50 -7.72 -1.44 -8.08
CA GLN A 50 -8.64 -2.40 -8.70
C GLN A 50 -9.91 -1.70 -9.21
N ALA A 51 -10.45 -0.75 -8.44
CA ALA A 51 -11.62 0.02 -8.87
C ALA A 51 -11.32 0.86 -10.13
N LEU A 52 -10.14 1.48 -10.21
CA LEU A 52 -9.72 2.24 -11.39
C LEU A 52 -9.50 1.33 -12.62
N ILE A 53 -8.98 0.11 -12.41
CA ILE A 53 -8.86 -0.88 -13.48
C ILE A 53 -10.25 -1.29 -13.98
N ASP A 54 -11.19 -1.57 -13.07
CA ASP A 54 -12.56 -1.96 -13.42
C ASP A 54 -13.27 -0.83 -14.19
N GLU A 55 -13.09 0.43 -13.78
CA GLU A 55 -13.57 1.60 -14.52
C GLU A 55 -12.96 1.68 -15.93
N GLY A 56 -11.65 1.49 -16.04
CA GLY A 56 -10.94 1.47 -17.32
C GLY A 56 -11.43 0.35 -18.25
N LEU A 57 -11.68 -0.85 -17.72
CA LEU A 57 -12.23 -1.97 -18.49
C LEU A 57 -13.69 -1.72 -18.92
N ALA A 58 -14.46 -1.03 -18.09
CA ALA A 58 -15.84 -0.63 -18.41
C ALA A 58 -15.92 0.58 -19.37
N SER A 59 -14.81 1.31 -19.58
CA SER A 59 -14.77 2.54 -20.41
C SER A 59 -14.97 2.30 -21.92
N GLY A 60 -14.99 1.05 -22.35
CA GLY A 60 -15.21 0.65 -23.74
C GLY A 60 -13.97 -0.02 -24.37
N PRO A 61 -14.05 -0.38 -25.66
CA PRO A 61 -12.95 -1.05 -26.34
C PRO A 61 -11.73 -0.12 -26.46
N SER A 62 -10.54 -0.68 -26.24
CA SER A 62 -9.29 0.06 -26.45
C SER A 62 -9.11 0.46 -27.91
N GLN A 63 -8.54 1.65 -28.10
CA GLN A 63 -8.23 2.22 -29.42
C GLN A 63 -6.71 2.36 -29.56
N PRO A 64 -6.17 2.33 -30.78
CA PRO A 64 -4.76 2.67 -31.02
C PRO A 64 -4.45 4.08 -30.50
N PHE A 65 -3.29 4.23 -29.84
CA PHE A 65 -2.86 5.51 -29.26
C PHE A 65 -1.71 6.11 -30.08
N ASP A 66 -1.94 7.31 -30.63
CA ASP A 66 -0.90 8.13 -31.27
C ASP A 66 -0.47 9.25 -30.33
N MET A 67 0.75 9.12 -29.80
CA MET A 67 1.31 10.08 -28.85
C MET A 67 1.59 11.45 -29.47
N GLN A 68 1.98 11.52 -30.75
CA GLN A 68 2.28 12.80 -31.40
C GLN A 68 0.98 13.58 -31.66
N ALA A 69 -0.06 12.91 -32.14
CA ALA A 69 -1.36 13.52 -32.35
C ALA A 69 -1.98 14.02 -31.03
N PHE A 70 -1.87 13.23 -29.95
CA PHE A 70 -2.37 13.60 -28.63
C PHE A 70 -1.68 14.86 -28.07
N LEU A 71 -0.35 14.96 -28.17
CA LEU A 71 0.38 16.13 -27.68
C LEU A 71 0.06 17.39 -28.48
N ALA A 72 -0.02 17.27 -29.82
CA ALA A 72 -0.39 18.39 -30.68
C ALA A 72 -1.81 18.93 -30.37
N GLU A 73 -2.78 18.06 -30.05
CA GLU A 73 -4.11 18.49 -29.62
C GLU A 73 -4.08 19.24 -28.28
N ARG A 74 -3.23 18.80 -27.34
CA ARG A 74 -3.13 19.42 -26.01
C ARG A 74 -2.40 20.76 -26.00
N GLU A 75 -1.43 20.96 -26.88
CA GLU A 75 -0.72 22.25 -27.03
C GLU A 75 -1.57 23.31 -27.75
N GLY A 76 -2.58 22.88 -28.51
CA GLY A 76 -3.52 23.76 -29.20
C GLY A 76 -4.72 24.22 -28.36
N ARG A 77 -4.90 23.71 -27.13
CA ARG A 77 -5.94 24.11 -26.17
C ARG A 77 -5.39 25.04 -25.10
#